data_AF-A0A532TJA9-F1
#
_entry.id   AF-A0A532TJA9-F1
#
_cell.length_a   1.000
_cell.length_b   1.000
_cell.length_c   1.000
_cell.angle_alpha   90.00
_cell.angle_beta   90.00
_cell.angle_gamma   90.00
#
_symmetry.space_group_name_H-M   'P 1'
#
loop_
_entity.id
_entity.type
_entity.pdbx_description
1 polymer ?
#
loop_
_entity_poly.entity_id
_entity_poly.type
_entity_poly.pdbx_seq_one_letter_code
_entity_poly.pdbx_strand_id
1 'polypeptide(L)' 'MSKCPYCKSEVSLEDFFHHSSKITKKGKPKIKLGEFKGVQMKQWLGKTKSVLVYVRMWACPLCDTILGFSEFHL' A
#
# COMPACT_ATOMS: atom_id res chain seq x y z
N MET A 1 -1.15 -16.92 -2.24
CA MET A 1 -1.92 -15.71 -2.62
C MET A 1 -2.96 -15.48 -1.57
N SER A 2 -3.12 -14.23 -1.13
CA SER A 2 -4.09 -13.87 -0.09
C SER A 2 -5.46 -13.66 -0.75
N LYS A 3 -6.56 -13.99 -0.06
CA LYS A 3 -7.92 -13.71 -0.54
C LYS A 3 -8.54 -12.58 0.26
N CYS A 4 -9.28 -11.70 -0.41
CA CYS A 4 -10.09 -10.70 0.28
C CYS A 4 -11.19 -11.41 1.09
N PRO A 5 -11.35 -11.12 2.39
CA PRO A 5 -12.38 -11.75 3.22
C PRO A 5 -13.80 -11.34 2.81
N TYR A 6 -13.97 -10.23 2.09
CA TYR A 6 -15.27 -9.70 1.69
C TYR A 6 -15.71 -10.20 0.30
N CYS A 7 -14.90 -9.96 -0.74
CA CYS A 7 -15.25 -10.34 -2.11
C CYS A 7 -14.69 -11.70 -2.53
N LYS A 8 -13.89 -12.38 -1.69
CA LYS A 8 -13.22 -13.68 -1.95
C LYS A 8 -12.25 -13.68 -3.14
N SER A 9 -12.07 -12.56 -3.82
CA SER A 9 -11.11 -12.39 -4.89
C SER A 9 -9.68 -12.59 -4.38
N GLU A 10 -8.84 -13.15 -5.24
CA GLU A 10 -7.41 -13.26 -4.99
C GLU A 10 -6.76 -11.89 -5.12
N VAL A 11 -5.89 -11.56 -4.18
CA VAL A 11 -5.21 -10.28 -4.08
C VAL A 11 -3.73 -10.54 -3.83
N SER A 12 -2.87 -9.94 -4.66
CA SER A 12 -1.44 -9.90 -4.42
C SER A 12 -1.07 -8.63 -3.64
N LEU A 13 0.02 -8.69 -2.88
CA LEU A 13 0.57 -7.51 -2.21
C LEU A 13 0.96 -6.43 -3.25
N GLU A 14 1.38 -6.88 -4.43
CA GLU A 14 1.74 -6.03 -5.57
C GLU A 14 0.61 -5.10 -6.00
N ASP A 15 -0.65 -5.58 -5.97
CA ASP A 15 -1.81 -4.83 -6.45
C ASP A 15 -2.03 -3.52 -5.70
N PHE A 16 -1.55 -3.44 -4.46
CA PHE A 16 -1.63 -2.28 -3.59
C PHE A 16 -0.59 -1.19 -3.90
N PHE A 17 0.35 -1.43 -4.82
CA PHE A 17 1.39 -0.48 -5.19
C PHE A 17 1.29 -0.09 -6.66
N HIS A 18 1.78 1.10 -7.01
CA HIS A 18 1.98 1.49 -8.39
C HIS A 18 3.10 0.65 -9.01
N HIS A 19 2.91 0.20 -10.24
CA HIS A 19 3.94 -0.51 -10.99
C HIS A 19 4.52 0.39 -12.06
N SER A 20 5.84 0.43 -12.15
CA SER A 20 6.53 0.99 -13.31
C SER A 20 7.35 -0.12 -13.98
N SER A 21 7.10 -0.32 -15.27
CA SER A 21 7.90 -1.22 -16.11
C SER A 21 8.98 -0.40 -16.81
N LYS A 22 10.25 -0.70 -16.55
CA LYS A 22 11.37 -0.12 -17.31
C LYS A 22 12.10 -1.22 -18.05
N ILE A 23 12.32 -1.01 -19.35
CA ILE A 23 13.19 -1.87 -20.15
C ILE A 23 14.63 -1.54 -19.77
N THR A 24 15.37 -2.54 -19.31
CA THR A 24 16.79 -2.37 -18.97
C THR A 24 17.65 -2.25 -20.22
N LYS A 25 18.87 -1.72 -20.11
CA LYS A 25 19.83 -1.64 -21.23
C LYS A 25 20.12 -3.00 -21.93
N LYS A 26 19.79 -4.13 -21.28
CA LYS A 26 19.90 -5.49 -21.82
C LYS A 26 18.58 -6.05 -22.35
N GLY A 27 17.57 -5.22 -22.59
CA GLY A 27 16.26 -5.61 -23.13
C GLY A 27 15.33 -6.35 -22.15
N LYS A 28 15.75 -6.58 -20.89
CA LYS A 28 14.92 -7.28 -19.91
C LYS A 28 13.91 -6.33 -19.26
N PRO A 29 12.62 -6.68 -19.15
CA PRO A 29 11.64 -5.92 -18.39
C PRO A 29 11.97 -6.00 -16.90
N LYS A 30 12.14 -4.86 -16.25
CA LYS A 30 12.27 -4.77 -14.79
C LYS A 30 11.04 -4.05 -14.25
N ILE A 31 10.21 -4.80 -13.52
CA ILE A 31 9.06 -4.26 -12.80
C ILE A 31 9.61 -3.69 -11.49
N LYS A 32 9.38 -2.40 -11.25
CA LYS A 32 9.61 -1.77 -9.95
C LYS A 32 8.27 -1.50 -9.27
N LEU A 33 8.16 -1.98 -8.04
CA LEU A 33 7.12 -1.53 -7.11
C LEU A 33 7.41 -0.07 -6.73
N GLY A 34 6.41 0.78 -6.90
CA GLY A 34 6.43 2.21 -6.61
C GLY A 34 5.66 2.54 -5.34
N GLU A 35 4.94 3.65 -5.37
CA GLU A 35 4.20 4.16 -4.21
C GLU A 35 2.95 3.32 -3.88
N PHE A 36 2.60 3.28 -2.60
CA PHE A 36 1.38 2.63 -2.13
C PHE A 36 0.16 3.43 -2.60
N LYS A 37 -0.81 2.76 -3.23
CA LYS A 37 -2.02 3.38 -3.80
C LYS A 37 -3.03 3.84 -2.76
N GLY A 38 -3.04 3.23 -1.58
CA GLY A 38 -4.03 3.52 -0.54
C GLY A 38 -3.78 4.83 0.19
N VAL A 39 -4.79 5.27 0.96
CA VAL A 39 -4.74 6.53 1.70
C VAL A 39 -3.62 6.49 2.74
N GLN A 40 -2.83 7.55 2.76
CA GLN A 40 -1.81 7.78 3.78
C GLN A 40 -2.25 8.96 4.65
N MET A 41 -2.36 8.73 5.95
CA MET A 41 -2.71 9.76 6.93
C MET A 41 -1.53 10.05 7.84
N LYS A 42 -1.37 11.32 8.19
CA LYS A 42 -0.41 11.78 9.20
C LYS A 42 -1.19 12.05 10.48
N GLN A 43 -0.93 11.29 11.52
CA GLN A 43 -1.55 11.46 12.82
C GLN A 43 -0.51 11.93 13.84
N TRP A 44 -0.85 12.98 14.57
CA TRP A 44 -0.06 13.43 15.70
C TRP A 44 -0.49 12.63 16.93
N LEU A 45 0.41 11.84 17.50
CA LEU A 45 0.15 11.14 18.76
C LEU A 45 0.72 11.95 19.93
N GLY A 46 -0.17 12.44 20.81
CA GLY A 46 0.18 13.10 22.07
C GLY A 46 -0.08 14.62 22.12
N LYS A 47 -0.16 15.16 23.35
CA LYS A 47 -0.30 16.61 23.62
C LYS A 47 0.94 17.42 23.18
N THR A 48 2.08 16.76 23.05
CA THR A 48 3.32 17.29 22.52
C THR A 48 3.41 16.96 21.03
N LYS A 49 3.47 17.98 20.19
CA LYS A 49 3.56 17.94 18.71
C LYS A 49 4.87 17.32 18.20
N SER A 50 5.31 16.18 18.73
CA SER A 50 6.67 15.66 18.52
C SER A 50 6.73 14.30 17.84
N VAL A 51 5.63 13.54 17.77
CA VAL A 51 5.60 12.22 17.11
C VAL A 51 4.60 12.24 15.97
N LEU A 52 5.12 12.06 14.76
CA LEU A 52 4.35 12.04 13.52
C LEU A 52 4.19 10.58 13.08
N VAL A 53 3.02 10.01 13.36
CA VAL A 53 2.68 8.64 12.99
C VAL A 53 2.10 8.66 11.59
N TYR A 54 2.61 7.77 10.74
CA TYR A 54 2.07 7.59 9.41
C TYR A 54 1.21 6.33 9.40
N VAL A 55 -0.05 6.50 9.03
CA VAL A 55 -1.02 5.41 8.93
C VAL A 55 -1.29 5.16 7.45
N ARG A 56 -1.10 3.93 6.99
CA ARG A 56 -1.57 3.48 5.67
C ARG A 56 -2.89 2.74 5.85
N MET A 57 -3.90 3.15 5.12
CA MET A 57 -5.17 2.45 5.02
C MET A 57 -5.11 1.49 3.84
N TRP A 58 -5.28 0.20 4.12
CA TRP A 58 -5.32 -0.87 3.12
C TRP A 58 -6.78 -1.10 2.73
N ALA A 59 -7.08 -0.93 1.45
CA ALA A 59 -8.38 -1.23 0.87
C ALA A 59 -8.20 -2.26 -0.24
N CYS A 60 -9.14 -3.20 -0.36
CA CYS A 60 -9.10 -4.19 -1.42
C CYS A 60 -9.14 -3.48 -2.79
N PRO A 61 -8.19 -3.75 -3.71
CA PRO A 61 -8.14 -3.08 -5.01
C PRO A 61 -9.29 -3.46 -5.95
N LEU A 62 -10.14 -4.43 -5.57
CA LEU A 62 -11.22 -4.94 -6.40
C LEU A 62 -12.63 -4.57 -5.91
N CYS A 63 -12.80 -4.36 -4.59
CA CYS A 63 -14.10 -4.03 -4.00
C CYS A 63 -14.05 -2.81 -3.07
N ASP A 64 -12.91 -2.12 -3.03
CA ASP A 64 -12.62 -0.92 -2.24
C ASP A 64 -12.91 -1.04 -0.72
N THR A 65 -13.15 -2.25 -0.24
CA THR A 65 -13.46 -2.50 1.17
C THR A 65 -12.19 -2.41 1.98
N ILE A 66 -12.25 -1.67 3.10
CA ILE A 66 -11.12 -1.50 4.02
C ILE A 66 -10.74 -2.87 4.61
N LEU A 67 -9.50 -3.27 4.39
CA LEU A 67 -8.90 -4.49 4.91
C LEU A 67 -8.18 -4.25 6.24
N GLY A 68 -7.69 -3.03 6.48
CA GLY A 68 -7.06 -2.66 7.74
C GLY A 68 -6.20 -1.42 7.64
N PHE A 69 -5.49 -1.13 8.73
CA PHE A 69 -4.59 0.00 8.87
C PHE A 69 -3.21 -0.51 9.30
N SER A 70 -2.14 0.08 8.78
CA SER A 70 -0.77 -0.16 9.26
C SER A 70 -0.13 1.14 9.67
N GLU A 71 0.35 1.19 10.90
CA GLU A 71 1.05 2.35 11.46
C GLU A 71 2.56 2.15 11.29
N PHE A 72 3.28 3.21 10.98
CA PHE A 72 4.73 3.23 11.06
C PHE A 72 5.22 4.52 11.72
N HIS A 73 6.22 4.36 12.59
CA HIS A 73 6.93 5.44 13.24
C HIS A 73 8.16 5.80 12.39
N LEU A 74 8.35 7.09 12.10
CA LEU A 74 9.60 7.63 11.56
C LEU A 74 10.50 8.12 12.69
#